data_AF-A0A1Y4AS44-F1
#
_entry.id   AF-A0A1Y4AS44-F1
#
_cell.length_a   1.000
_cell.length_b   1.000
_cell.length_c   1.000
_cell.angle_alpha   90.00
_cell.angle_beta   90.00
_cell.angle_gamma   90.00
#
_symmetry.space_group_name_H-M   'P 1'
#
loop_
_entity.id
_entity.type
_entity.pdbx_description
1 polymer ?
#
loop_
_entity_poly.entity_id
_entity_poly.type
_entity_poly.pdbx_seq_one_letter_code
_entity_poly.pdbx_strand_id
1 'polypeptide(L)'
;MRMWLGRAGKAVSTAVVVYLLLWLACILWFWMSLPFSGGGIFAYTLIAYYLTLPGAAAIICALIGWCAELGRVRWFAPLAGALLYVAALLLTFSLSTALGIANIAPVGLAAFLAGLAPGAIGFLCGWLLRRFRDSRR
;
A
#
# COMPACT_ATOMS: atom_id res chain seq x y z
N MET A 1 -17.89 0.31 -26.51
CA MET A 1 -16.68 0.64 -25.73
C MET A 1 -16.96 1.29 -24.36
N ARG A 2 -17.87 2.27 -24.20
CA ARG A 2 -18.20 2.93 -22.90
C ARG A 2 -18.58 2.00 -21.72
N MET A 3 -19.16 0.83 -21.97
CA MET A 3 -19.52 -0.14 -20.91
C MET A 3 -18.32 -0.86 -20.26
N TRP A 4 -17.14 -0.90 -20.91
CA TRP A 4 -15.92 -1.47 -20.34
C TRP A 4 -15.15 -0.44 -19.49
N LEU A 5 -15.15 0.83 -19.93
CA LEU A 5 -14.56 1.98 -19.20
C LEU A 5 -15.13 2.10 -17.77
N GLY A 6 -16.46 2.06 -17.63
CA GLY A 6 -17.12 2.15 -16.32
C GLY A 6 -16.86 0.96 -15.40
N ARG A 7 -16.56 -0.23 -15.94
CA ARG A 7 -16.25 -1.43 -15.14
C ARG A 7 -14.82 -1.42 -14.61
N ALA A 8 -13.85 -0.99 -15.43
CA ALA A 8 -12.46 -0.87 -15.02
C ALA A 8 -12.29 0.20 -13.93
N GLY A 9 -12.92 1.37 -14.07
CA GLY A 9 -12.91 2.41 -13.04
C GLY A 9 -13.55 1.97 -11.73
N LYS A 10 -14.67 1.24 -11.79
CA LYS A 10 -15.31 0.66 -10.59
C LYS A 10 -14.42 -0.39 -9.92
N ALA A 11 -13.77 -1.26 -10.67
CA ALA A 11 -12.86 -2.26 -10.12
C ALA A 11 -11.65 -1.63 -9.41
N VAL A 12 -11.07 -0.57 -9.98
CA VAL A 12 -10.00 0.20 -9.33
C VAL A 12 -10.52 0.88 -8.06
N SER A 13 -11.70 1.51 -8.12
CA SER A 13 -12.32 2.13 -6.94
C SER A 13 -12.57 1.11 -5.82
N THR A 14 -13.09 -0.07 -6.15
CA THR A 14 -13.29 -1.16 -5.18
C THR A 14 -11.95 -1.63 -4.61
N ALA A 15 -10.91 -1.79 -5.43
CA ALA A 15 -9.58 -2.19 -4.97
C ALA A 15 -8.97 -1.13 -4.01
N VAL A 16 -9.15 0.16 -4.30
CA VAL A 16 -8.72 1.25 -3.41
C VAL A 16 -9.48 1.22 -2.09
N VAL A 17 -10.80 1.00 -2.10
CA VAL A 17 -11.60 0.89 -0.86
C VAL A 17 -11.15 -0.32 -0.05
N VAL A 18 -10.97 -1.48 -0.68
CA VAL A 18 -10.48 -2.70 -0.01
C VAL A 18 -9.11 -2.46 0.61
N TYR A 19 -8.23 -1.75 -0.07
CA TYR A 19 -6.92 -1.38 0.47
C TYR A 19 -7.00 -0.46 1.67
N LEU A 20 -7.83 0.58 1.61
CA LEU A 20 -8.03 1.48 2.74
C LEU A 20 -8.61 0.74 3.95
N LEU A 21 -9.52 -0.21 3.72
CA LEU A 21 -10.05 -1.08 4.77
C LEU A 21 -8.97 -1.99 5.35
N LEU A 22 -8.15 -2.63 4.51
CA LEU A 22 -7.02 -3.45 4.96
C LEU A 22 -5.99 -2.61 5.73
N TRP A 23 -5.71 -1.40 5.26
CA TRP A 23 -4.82 -0.44 5.89
C TRP A 23 -5.32 -0.07 7.28
N LEU A 24 -6.61 0.27 7.40
CA LEU A 24 -7.24 0.60 8.68
C LEU A 24 -7.26 -0.61 9.62
N ALA A 25 -7.58 -1.80 9.09
CA ALA A 25 -7.58 -3.04 9.86
C ALA A 25 -6.18 -3.39 10.40
N CYS A 26 -5.11 -3.15 9.62
CA CYS A 26 -3.74 -3.32 10.08
C CYS A 26 -3.42 -2.38 11.25
N ILE A 27 -3.87 -1.12 11.20
CA ILE A 27 -3.66 -0.18 12.30
C ILE A 27 -4.43 -0.62 13.54
N LEU A 28 -5.71 -0.96 13.40
CA LEU A 28 -6.53 -1.43 14.52
C LEU A 28 -5.97 -2.70 15.15
N TRP A 29 -5.49 -3.65 14.34
CA TRP A 29 -4.86 -4.87 14.83
C TRP A 29 -3.63 -4.58 15.68
N PHE A 30 -2.81 -3.59 15.32
CA PHE A 30 -1.69 -3.15 16.16
C PHE A 30 -2.16 -2.71 17.54
N TRP A 31 -3.15 -1.82 17.58
CA TRP A 31 -3.68 -1.30 18.85
C TRP A 31 -4.34 -2.39 19.70
N MET A 32 -5.01 -3.36 19.08
CA MET A 32 -5.59 -4.51 19.78
C MET A 32 -4.55 -5.54 20.22
N SER A 33 -3.37 -5.58 19.59
CA SER A 33 -2.29 -6.51 19.92
C SER A 33 -1.29 -5.98 20.94
N LEU A 34 -1.35 -4.69 21.29
CA LEU A 34 -0.57 -4.06 22.37
C LEU A 34 -0.59 -4.80 23.73
N PRO A 35 -1.71 -5.40 24.19
CA PRO A 35 -1.74 -6.15 25.45
C PRO A 35 -1.00 -7.50 25.40
N PHE A 36 -0.75 -8.03 24.20
CA PHE A 36 -0.07 -9.30 24.00
C PHE A 36 1.44 -9.04 23.92
N SER A 37 2.22 -9.77 24.72
CA SER A 37 3.69 -9.63 24.86
C SER A 37 4.45 -9.47 23.53
N GLY A 38 5.70 -8.97 23.58
CA GLY A 38 6.50 -8.55 22.41
C GLY A 38 6.60 -9.50 21.20
N GLY A 39 6.31 -10.80 21.35
CA GLY A 39 6.16 -11.73 20.21
C GLY A 39 5.00 -11.39 19.27
N GLY A 40 3.90 -10.83 19.78
CA GLY A 40 2.75 -10.40 18.98
C GLY A 40 3.08 -9.20 18.09
N ILE A 41 3.89 -8.27 18.60
CA ILE A 41 4.36 -7.09 17.86
C ILE A 41 5.28 -7.52 16.72
N PHE A 42 6.19 -8.47 16.96
CA PHE A 42 7.06 -9.00 15.91
C PHE A 42 6.26 -9.66 14.77
N ALA A 43 5.34 -10.57 15.11
CA ALA A 43 4.50 -11.25 14.14
C ALA A 43 3.62 -10.27 13.34
N TYR A 44 3.04 -9.28 14.02
CA TYR A 44 2.30 -8.19 13.37
C TYR A 44 3.18 -7.42 12.39
N THR A 45 4.38 -7.02 12.80
CA THR A 45 5.27 -6.22 11.96
C THR A 45 5.65 -6.97 10.69
N LEU A 46 5.96 -8.26 10.81
CA LEU A 46 6.28 -9.12 9.67
C LEU A 46 5.08 -9.26 8.71
N ILE A 47 3.90 -9.58 9.23
CA ILE A 47 2.73 -9.85 8.39
C ILE A 47 2.19 -8.55 7.78
N ALA A 48 1.91 -7.54 8.60
CA ALA A 48 1.27 -6.31 8.14
C ALA A 48 2.21 -5.46 7.29
N TYR A 49 3.43 -5.19 7.76
CA TYR A 49 4.34 -4.23 7.11
C TYR A 49 5.23 -4.83 6.03
N TYR A 50 5.54 -6.13 6.07
CA TYR A 50 6.37 -6.77 5.04
C TYR A 50 5.60 -7.59 4.01
N LEU A 51 4.41 -8.10 4.35
CA LEU A 51 3.57 -8.85 3.39
C LEU A 51 2.36 -8.06 2.92
N THR A 52 1.46 -7.70 3.85
CA THR A 52 0.10 -7.24 3.50
C THR A 52 0.10 -5.86 2.86
N LEU A 53 0.66 -4.85 3.53
CA LEU A 53 0.72 -3.47 3.04
C LEU A 53 1.51 -3.33 1.72
N PRO A 54 2.76 -3.83 1.60
CA PRO A 54 3.53 -3.71 0.37
C PRO A 54 2.95 -4.58 -0.76
N GLY A 55 2.44 -5.77 -0.45
CA GLY A 55 1.77 -6.63 -1.44
C GLY A 55 0.51 -5.98 -2.01
N ALA A 56 -0.35 -5.45 -1.15
CA ALA A 56 -1.57 -4.78 -1.59
C ALA A 56 -1.27 -3.47 -2.35
N ALA A 57 -0.26 -2.71 -1.92
CA ALA A 57 0.20 -1.52 -2.64
C ALA A 57 0.72 -1.86 -4.03
N ALA A 58 1.49 -2.95 -4.18
CA ALA A 58 1.98 -3.42 -5.47
C ALA A 58 0.84 -3.83 -6.41
N ILE A 59 -0.16 -4.57 -5.90
CA ILE A 59 -1.33 -5.01 -6.70
C ILE A 59 -2.13 -3.82 -7.21
N ILE A 60 -2.40 -2.83 -6.36
CA ILE A 60 -3.18 -1.64 -6.75
C ILE A 60 -2.41 -0.78 -7.73
N CYS A 61 -1.12 -0.57 -7.50
CA CYS A 61 -0.26 0.17 -8.42
C CYS A 61 -0.17 -0.54 -9.78
N ALA A 62 -0.13 -1.88 -9.80
CA ALA A 62 -0.20 -2.67 -11.03
C ALA A 62 -1.54 -2.51 -11.76
N LEU A 63 -2.66 -2.58 -11.05
CA LEU A 63 -4.00 -2.36 -11.61
C LEU A 63 -4.17 -0.95 -12.18
N ILE A 64 -3.63 0.07 -11.49
CA ILE A 64 -3.63 1.46 -11.94
C ILE A 64 -2.70 1.65 -13.14
N GLY A 65 -1.52 1.02 -13.16
CA GLY A 65 -0.60 1.04 -14.30
C GLY A 65 -1.20 0.40 -15.56
N TRP A 66 -2.01 -0.65 -15.37
CA TRP A 66 -2.76 -1.33 -16.43
C TRP A 66 -3.93 -0.48 -16.95
N CYS A 67 -4.61 0.28 -16.09
CA CYS A 67 -5.73 1.13 -16.47
C CYS A 67 -5.26 2.43 -17.15
N ALA A 68 -5.34 2.46 -18.48
CA ALA A 68 -4.98 3.60 -19.32
C ALA A 68 -5.72 4.90 -19.02
N GLU A 69 -6.93 4.76 -18.49
CA GLU A 69 -7.96 5.80 -18.49
C GLU A 69 -7.73 6.84 -17.39
N LEU A 70 -6.85 6.56 -16.42
CA LEU A 70 -6.48 7.51 -15.35
C LEU A 70 -5.50 8.62 -15.81
N GLY A 71 -5.05 8.61 -17.06
CA GLY A 71 -4.22 9.69 -17.62
C GLY A 71 -2.92 9.93 -16.84
N ARG A 72 -2.63 11.19 -16.49
CA ARG A 72 -1.45 11.57 -15.69
C ARG A 72 -1.55 11.21 -14.21
N VAL A 73 -2.75 11.00 -13.67
CA VAL A 73 -2.99 10.74 -12.23
C VAL A 73 -2.37 9.41 -11.79
N ARG A 74 -2.22 8.45 -12.71
CA ARG A 74 -1.61 7.13 -12.43
C ARG A 74 -0.18 7.20 -11.89
N TRP A 75 0.57 8.25 -12.22
CA TRP A 75 1.94 8.43 -11.73
C TRP A 75 2.00 8.78 -10.24
N PHE A 76 0.91 9.32 -9.68
CA PHE A 76 0.81 9.60 -8.25
C PHE A 76 0.41 8.39 -7.41
N ALA A 77 -0.07 7.30 -8.02
CA ALA A 77 -0.47 6.08 -7.32
C ALA A 77 0.63 5.45 -6.45
N PRO A 78 1.86 5.21 -6.95
CA PRO A 78 2.94 4.68 -6.11
C PRO A 78 3.32 5.65 -4.97
N LEU A 79 3.20 6.96 -5.22
CA LEU A 79 3.47 7.99 -4.22
C LEU A 79 2.41 7.97 -3.10
N ALA A 80 1.13 7.81 -3.45
CA ALA A 80 0.04 7.66 -2.50
C ALA A 80 0.19 6.39 -1.66
N GLY A 81 0.59 5.26 -2.27
CA GLY A 81 0.88 4.02 -1.54
C GLY A 81 2.03 4.19 -0.54
N ALA A 82 3.10 4.86 -0.92
CA ALA A 82 4.22 5.17 -0.03
C ALA A 82 3.81 6.09 1.14
N LEU A 83 3.00 7.12 0.86
CA LEU A 83 2.47 8.00 1.90
C LEU A 83 1.57 7.25 2.89
N LEU A 84 0.70 6.36 2.42
CA LEU A 84 -0.15 5.54 3.28
C LEU A 84 0.69 4.55 4.11
N TYR A 85 1.74 3.97 3.54
CA TYR A 85 2.67 3.13 4.28
C TYR A 85 3.37 3.88 5.43
N VAL A 86 3.89 5.07 5.15
CA VAL A 86 4.51 5.93 6.17
C VAL A 86 3.48 6.39 7.20
N ALA A 87 2.27 6.74 6.77
CA ALA A 87 1.20 7.12 7.68
C ALA A 87 0.85 5.97 8.65
N ALA A 88 0.81 4.72 8.19
CA ALA A 88 0.62 3.57 9.07
C ALA A 88 1.73 3.50 10.13
N LEU A 89 3.00 3.61 9.72
CA LEU A 89 4.15 3.55 10.65
C LEU A 89 4.09 4.65 11.72
N LEU A 90 3.68 5.85 11.32
CA LEU A 90 3.50 6.97 12.23
C LEU A 90 2.35 6.70 13.22
N LEU A 91 1.21 6.21 12.74
CA LEU A 91 0.04 5.92 13.58
C LEU A 91 0.23 4.72 14.51
N THR A 92 1.11 3.77 14.19
CA THR A 92 1.39 2.62 15.07
C THR A 92 2.61 2.86 15.93
N PHE A 93 3.80 2.94 15.32
CA PHE A 93 5.06 2.90 16.06
C PHE A 93 5.47 4.27 16.60
N SER A 94 5.35 5.34 15.81
CA SER A 94 5.69 6.67 16.32
C SER A 94 4.69 7.14 17.37
N LEU A 95 3.39 6.81 17.19
CA LEU A 95 2.37 7.13 18.19
C LEU A 95 2.56 6.30 19.47
N SER A 96 2.87 5.00 19.38
CA SER A 96 3.16 4.20 20.57
C SER A 96 4.42 4.68 21.29
N THR A 97 5.41 5.18 20.56
CA THR A 97 6.64 5.78 21.13
C THR A 97 6.35 7.11 21.80
N ALA A 98 5.54 7.98 21.18
CA ALA A 98 5.13 9.25 21.77
C ALA A 98 4.28 9.07 23.04
N LEU A 99 3.49 7.99 23.11
CA LEU A 99 2.72 7.60 24.30
C LEU A 99 3.56 6.88 25.36
N GLY A 100 4.86 6.66 25.13
CA GLY A 100 5.75 5.98 26.07
C GLY A 100 5.52 4.48 26.21
N ILE A 101 4.77 3.86 25.27
CA ILE A 101 4.37 2.44 25.33
C ILE A 101 5.48 1.54 24.77
N ALA A 102 6.21 1.97 23.73
CA ALA A 102 7.29 1.22 23.12
C ALA A 102 8.41 2.16 22.65
N ASN A 103 9.69 1.79 22.79
CA ASN A 103 10.80 2.57 22.26
C ASN A 103 11.25 2.01 20.91
N ILE A 104 10.68 2.53 19.83
CA ILE A 104 10.95 2.06 18.47
C ILE A 104 11.58 3.19 17.67
N ALA A 105 12.58 2.84 16.85
CA ALA A 105 13.36 3.79 16.06
C ALA A 105 12.46 4.71 15.19
N PRO A 106 12.83 5.99 15.04
CA PRO A 106 12.02 6.96 14.31
C PRO A 106 11.86 6.60 12.83
N VAL A 107 10.70 6.95 12.28
CA VAL A 107 10.37 6.75 10.87
C VAL A 107 11.23 7.67 10.01
N GLY A 108 12.20 7.10 9.30
CA GLY A 108 13.12 7.83 8.42
C GLY A 108 12.84 7.66 6.93
N LEU A 109 13.71 8.24 6.10
CA LEU A 109 13.65 8.12 4.63
C LEU A 109 13.64 6.66 4.16
N ALA A 110 14.31 5.76 4.88
CA ALA A 110 14.35 4.33 4.57
C ALA A 110 12.96 3.68 4.62
N ALA A 111 12.09 4.08 5.55
CA ALA A 111 10.73 3.59 5.63
C ALA A 111 9.85 4.07 4.46
N PHE A 112 10.07 5.32 4.03
CA PHE A 112 9.42 5.84 2.83
C PHE A 112 9.84 5.07 1.57
N LEU A 113 11.14 4.80 1.41
CA LEU A 113 11.66 3.99 0.31
C LEU A 113 11.14 2.55 0.35
N ALA A 114 11.01 1.95 1.54
CA ALA A 114 10.45 0.62 1.73
C ALA A 114 8.98 0.53 1.32
N GLY A 115 8.19 1.59 1.55
CA GLY A 115 6.81 1.68 1.06
C GLY A 115 6.72 1.98 -0.44
N LEU A 116 7.66 2.77 -0.97
CA LEU A 116 7.66 3.21 -2.36
C LEU A 116 8.15 2.13 -3.34
N ALA A 117 9.14 1.31 -2.96
CA ALA A 117 9.70 0.27 -3.81
C ALA A 117 8.66 -0.76 -4.32
N PRO A 118 7.81 -1.39 -3.48
CA PRO A 118 6.80 -2.33 -3.96
C PRO A 118 5.72 -1.66 -4.82
N GLY A 119 5.32 -0.43 -4.48
CA GLY A 119 4.38 0.34 -5.29
C GLY A 119 4.93 0.69 -6.67
N ALA A 120 6.20 1.09 -6.75
CA ALA A 120 6.89 1.40 -8.00
C ALA A 120 7.08 0.14 -8.87
N ILE A 121 7.48 -0.99 -8.27
CA ILE A 121 7.62 -2.27 -8.96
C ILE A 121 6.26 -2.74 -9.52
N GLY A 122 5.21 -2.68 -8.71
CA GLY A 122 3.85 -3.02 -9.14
C GLY A 122 3.39 -2.16 -10.31
N PHE A 123 3.60 -0.83 -10.22
CA PHE A 123 3.27 0.10 -11.29
C PHE A 123 4.03 -0.20 -12.60
N LEU A 124 5.34 -0.43 -12.51
CA LEU A 124 6.19 -0.76 -13.66
C LEU A 124 5.74 -2.05 -14.33
N CYS A 125 5.46 -3.11 -13.55
CA CYS A 125 4.93 -4.36 -14.07
C CYS A 125 3.61 -4.15 -14.82
N GLY A 126 2.64 -3.44 -14.22
CA GLY A 126 1.35 -3.14 -14.85
C GLY A 126 1.48 -2.33 -16.14
N TRP A 127 2.43 -1.39 -16.18
CA TRP A 127 2.71 -0.58 -17.36
C TRP A 127 3.40 -1.38 -18.48
N LEU A 128 4.41 -2.20 -18.15
CA LEU A 128 5.13 -3.06 -19.09
C LEU A 128 4.20 -4.10 -19.73
N LEU A 129 3.40 -4.80 -18.92
CA LEU A 129 2.42 -5.79 -19.39
C LEU A 129 1.45 -5.18 -20.42
N ARG A 130 0.98 -3.96 -20.16
CA ARG A 130 0.13 -3.24 -21.11
C ARG A 130 0.88 -2.90 -22.40
N ARG A 131 2.11 -2.40 -22.30
CA ARG A 131 2.93 -2.02 -23.46
C ARG A 131 3.22 -3.23 -24.37
N PHE A 132 3.50 -4.39 -23.78
CA PHE A 132 3.67 -5.63 -24.54
C PHE A 132 2.38 -6.07 -25.26
N ARG A 133 1.22 -5.86 -24.65
CA ARG A 133 -0.07 -6.19 -25.26
C ARG A 133 -0.45 -5.25 -26.40
N ASP A 134 -0.17 -3.95 -26.27
CA ASP A 134 -0.38 -2.97 -27.35
C ASP A 134 0.61 -3.18 -28.51
N SER A 135 1.84 -3.65 -28.25
CA SER A 135 2.82 -3.97 -29.30
C SER A 135 2.52 -5.26 -30.08
N ARG A 136 1.62 -6.11 -29.59
CA ARG A 136 1.19 -7.36 -30.26
C ARG A 136 -0.14 -7.21 -31.03
N ARG A 137 -0.78 -6.03 -30.99
CA ARG A 137 -1.98 -5.70 -31.76
C ARG A 137 -1.61 -4.79 -32.93
#